data_AF-A0A661XZG8-F1
#
_entry.id   AF-A0A661XZG8-F1
#
_cell.length_a   1.000
_cell.length_b   1.000
_cell.length_c   1.000
_cell.angle_alpha   90.00
_cell.angle_beta   90.00
_cell.angle_gamma   90.00
#
_symmetry.space_group_name_H-M   'P 1'
#
loop_
_entity.id
_entity.type
_entity.pdbx_description
1 polymer ?
#
loop_
_entity_poly.entity_id
_entity_poly.type
_entity_poly.pdbx_seq_one_letter_code
_entity_poly.pdbx_strand_id
1 'polypeptide(L)'
;MNKNFLIAALILAMSNMVLAQQDPKAREILDAMSSKYKSISSFKADLSYTMTNLTEGIDEQYKGTIAVKGDMYRLMMQDQEIYNDGSTVWTFLPNLDEPEVTIDNNNPEGGDITPSSIFNIYKAGFKYL
;
A
#
# COMPACT_ATOMS: atom_id res chain seq x y z
N MET A 1 -6.14 34.52 37.34
CA MET A 1 -5.46 33.79 36.25
C MET A 1 -6.16 34.14 34.95
N ASN A 2 -5.46 34.71 33.96
CA ASN A 2 -6.10 35.33 32.80
C ASN A 2 -6.72 34.26 31.89
N LYS A 3 -7.96 34.46 31.42
CA LYS A 3 -8.68 33.53 30.54
C LYS A 3 -7.86 33.11 29.31
N ASN A 4 -7.05 34.03 28.77
CA ASN A 4 -6.19 33.77 27.61
C ASN A 4 -5.02 32.82 27.94
N PHE A 5 -4.53 32.83 29.19
CA PHE A 5 -3.49 31.91 29.66
C PHE A 5 -4.02 30.47 29.78
N LEU A 6 -5.26 30.32 30.25
CA LEU A 6 -5.94 29.02 30.33
C LEU A 6 -6.17 28.40 28.94
N ILE A 7 -6.56 29.21 27.95
CA ILE A 7 -6.75 28.74 26.57
C ILE A 7 -5.41 28.32 25.95
N ALA A 8 -4.34 29.10 26.14
CA ALA A 8 -3.02 28.75 25.64
C ALA A 8 -2.46 27.46 26.27
N ALA A 9 -2.65 27.28 27.59
CA ALA A 9 -2.27 26.06 28.29
C ALA A 9 -3.06 24.83 27.81
N LEU A 10 -4.35 24.98 27.50
CA LEU A 10 -5.18 23.91 26.96
C LEU A 10 -4.74 23.51 25.54
N ILE A 11 -4.42 24.48 24.68
CA ILE A 11 -3.90 24.23 23.32
C ILE A 11 -2.55 23.49 23.38
N LEU A 12 -1.67 23.89 24.31
CA LEU A 12 -0.38 23.24 24.51
C LEU A 12 -0.51 21.83 25.12
N ALA A 13 -1.51 21.58 25.96
CA ALA A 13 -1.80 20.24 26.46
C ALA A 13 -2.38 19.33 25.36
N MET A 14 -3.24 19.86 24.49
CA MET A 14 -3.84 19.12 23.38
C MET A 14 -2.84 18.77 22.25
N SER A 15 -1.80 19.58 22.04
CA SER A 15 -0.78 19.28 21.03
C SER A 15 0.08 18.05 21.38
N ASN A 16 0.26 17.76 22.68
CA ASN A 16 1.00 16.57 23.13
C ASN A 16 0.23 15.26 22.92
N MET A 17 -1.11 15.29 22.86
CA MET A 17 -1.91 14.09 22.59
C MET A 17 -1.83 13.65 21.11
N VAL A 18 -1.49 14.56 20.20
CA VAL A 18 -1.35 14.26 18.75
C VAL A 18 -0.12 13.42 18.47
N LEU A 19 0.96 13.59 19.25
CA LEU A 19 2.23 12.86 19.05
C LEU A 19 2.23 11.43 19.63
N ALA A 20 1.19 11.04 20.38
CA ALA A 20 1.08 9.72 21.02
C ALA A 20 0.26 8.70 20.21
N GLN A 21 -0.13 9.02 18.97
CA GLN A 21 -0.98 8.14 18.15
C GLN A 21 -0.23 6.97 17.49
N GLN A 22 1.10 7.03 17.45
CA GLN A 22 1.96 6.11 16.69
C GLN A 22 3.18 5.70 17.52
N ASP A 23 3.42 4.39 17.69
CA ASP A 23 4.55 3.89 18.48
C ASP A 23 5.90 4.16 17.76
N PRO A 24 6.88 4.81 18.43
CA PRO A 24 8.16 5.16 17.81
C PRO A 24 8.99 3.96 17.35
N LYS A 25 8.94 2.81 18.04
CA LYS A 25 9.67 1.61 17.66
C LYS A 25 9.03 0.92 16.46
N ALA A 26 7.70 0.86 16.42
CA ALA A 26 6.99 0.37 15.25
C ALA A 26 7.33 1.21 14.01
N ARG A 27 7.40 2.55 14.17
CA ARG A 27 7.87 3.45 13.10
C ARG A 27 9.28 3.11 12.64
N GLU A 28 10.22 2.93 13.56
CA GLU A 28 11.62 2.61 13.24
C GLU A 28 11.72 1.33 12.38
N ILE A 29 10.99 0.29 12.74
CA ILE A 29 10.95 -0.98 11.99
C ILE A 29 10.36 -0.77 10.60
N LEU A 30 9.26 -0.04 10.49
CA LEU A 30 8.60 0.25 9.21
C LEU A 30 9.48 1.13 8.30
N ASP A 31 10.17 2.12 8.87
CA ASP A 31 11.13 2.99 8.16
C ASP A 31 12.34 2.19 7.67
N ALA A 32 12.85 1.24 8.45
CA ALA A 32 13.92 0.33 8.05
C ALA A 32 13.48 -0.59 6.90
N MET A 33 12.27 -1.16 6.98
CA MET A 33 11.67 -1.96 5.90
C MET A 33 11.52 -1.13 4.63
N SER A 34 10.93 0.06 4.73
CA SER A 34 10.73 0.98 3.60
C SER A 34 12.06 1.32 2.91
N SER A 35 13.07 1.68 3.71
CA SER A 35 14.43 1.97 3.23
C SER A 35 15.05 0.80 2.50
N LYS A 36 14.90 -0.42 3.04
CA LYS A 36 15.42 -1.65 2.42
C LYS A 36 14.79 -1.89 1.04
N TYR A 37 13.45 -1.85 0.93
CA TYR A 37 12.78 -2.08 -0.34
C TYR A 37 13.13 -1.01 -1.39
N LYS A 38 13.21 0.27 -0.98
CA LYS A 38 13.64 1.36 -1.88
C LYS A 38 15.05 1.22 -2.42
N SER A 39 15.94 0.54 -1.69
CA SER A 39 17.32 0.29 -2.16
C SER A 39 17.42 -0.76 -3.27
N ILE A 40 16.36 -1.53 -3.50
CA ILE A 40 16.30 -2.56 -4.54
C ILE A 40 15.91 -1.89 -5.86
N SER A 41 16.86 -1.83 -6.81
CA SER A 41 16.63 -1.18 -8.12
C SER A 41 15.56 -1.86 -8.96
N SER A 42 15.50 -3.19 -8.89
CA SER A 42 14.46 -4.00 -9.49
C SER A 42 14.39 -5.37 -8.83
N PHE A 43 13.21 -5.96 -8.76
CA PHE A 43 13.03 -7.33 -8.28
C PHE A 43 11.95 -8.06 -9.04
N LYS A 44 12.00 -9.39 -8.94
CA LYS A 44 10.90 -10.29 -9.29
C LYS A 44 10.61 -11.19 -8.08
N ALA A 45 9.35 -11.51 -7.89
CA ALA A 45 8.91 -12.40 -6.82
C ALA A 45 7.73 -13.25 -7.28
N ASP A 46 7.72 -14.50 -6.85
CA ASP A 46 6.53 -15.35 -6.91
C ASP A 46 5.71 -15.11 -5.64
N LEU A 47 4.39 -15.08 -5.78
CA LEU A 47 3.45 -14.82 -4.70
C LEU A 47 2.48 -15.99 -4.58
N SER A 48 2.12 -16.27 -3.34
CA SER A 48 0.94 -17.06 -3.04
C SER A 48 0.21 -16.42 -1.87
N TYR A 49 -1.09 -16.24 -1.99
CA TYR A 49 -1.95 -15.85 -0.88
C TYR A 49 -3.14 -16.79 -0.77
N THR A 50 -3.63 -16.97 0.44
CA THR A 50 -4.83 -17.75 0.72
C THR A 50 -5.91 -16.80 1.20
N MET A 51 -7.10 -16.87 0.59
CA MET A 51 -8.30 -16.19 1.03
C MET A 51 -9.16 -17.18 1.79
N THR A 52 -9.42 -16.88 3.07
CA THR A 52 -10.28 -17.71 3.91
C THR A 52 -11.47 -16.89 4.40
N ASN A 53 -12.70 -17.38 4.14
CA ASN A 53 -13.94 -16.87 4.73
C ASN A 53 -14.66 -18.00 5.44
N LEU A 54 -14.62 -18.00 6.78
CA LEU A 54 -15.20 -19.07 7.60
C LEU A 54 -16.74 -19.13 7.51
N THR A 55 -17.39 -18.00 7.27
CA THR A 55 -18.86 -17.92 7.17
C THR A 55 -19.35 -18.50 5.85
N GLU A 56 -18.64 -18.23 4.77
CA GLU A 56 -18.98 -18.68 3.41
C GLU A 56 -18.30 -20.00 3.03
N GLY A 57 -17.44 -20.54 3.91
CA GLY A 57 -16.71 -21.78 3.67
C GLY A 57 -15.63 -21.66 2.57
N ILE A 58 -15.13 -20.45 2.32
CA ILE A 58 -14.11 -20.20 1.30
C ILE A 58 -12.73 -20.49 1.89
N ASP A 59 -11.93 -21.28 1.17
CA ASP A 59 -10.50 -21.51 1.41
C ASP A 59 -9.81 -21.69 0.06
N GLU A 60 -9.39 -20.56 -0.53
CA GLU A 60 -8.86 -20.51 -1.89
C GLU A 60 -7.43 -20.02 -1.88
N GLN A 61 -6.55 -20.74 -2.56
CA GLN A 61 -5.17 -20.33 -2.76
C GLN A 61 -4.99 -19.75 -4.15
N TYR A 62 -4.41 -18.57 -4.17
CA TYR A 62 -4.07 -17.82 -5.36
C TYR A 62 -2.55 -17.78 -5.52
N LYS A 63 -2.10 -17.70 -6.76
CA LYS A 63 -0.68 -17.57 -7.13
C LYS A 63 -0.51 -16.46 -8.14
N GLY A 64 0.66 -15.86 -8.12
CA GLY A 64 1.01 -14.83 -9.09
C GLY A 64 2.49 -14.54 -9.13
N THR A 65 2.89 -13.64 -10.01
CA THR A 65 4.25 -13.11 -10.09
C THR A 65 4.22 -11.59 -10.13
N ILE A 66 5.17 -10.97 -9.44
CA ILE A 66 5.40 -9.53 -9.50
C ILE A 66 6.79 -9.28 -10.09
N ALA A 67 6.88 -8.25 -10.93
CA ALA A 67 8.13 -7.62 -11.32
C ALA A 67 8.03 -6.12 -11.06
N VAL A 68 9.05 -5.51 -10.45
CA VAL A 68 9.10 -4.07 -10.15
C VAL A 68 10.45 -3.49 -10.58
N LYS A 69 10.43 -2.29 -11.17
CA LYS A 69 11.62 -1.50 -11.50
C LYS A 69 11.31 -0.02 -11.39
N GLY A 70 11.81 0.63 -10.33
CA GLY A 70 11.39 1.99 -9.99
C GLY A 70 9.88 2.04 -9.78
N ASP A 71 9.20 2.95 -10.46
CA ASP A 71 7.73 3.09 -10.38
C ASP A 71 6.97 2.09 -11.27
N MET A 72 7.66 1.49 -12.26
CA MET A 72 7.08 0.52 -13.18
C MET A 72 6.87 -0.83 -12.49
N TYR A 73 5.79 -1.51 -12.84
CA TYR A 73 5.52 -2.85 -12.34
C TYR A 73 4.72 -3.70 -13.32
N ARG A 74 4.79 -5.01 -13.10
CA ARG A 74 3.90 -6.01 -13.68
C ARG A 74 3.43 -6.95 -12.60
N LEU A 75 2.12 -7.16 -12.52
CA LEU A 75 1.47 -8.17 -11.69
C LEU A 75 0.79 -9.17 -12.61
N MET A 76 1.12 -10.45 -12.47
CA MET A 76 0.49 -11.54 -13.20
C MET A 76 -0.22 -12.44 -12.21
N MET A 77 -1.54 -12.53 -12.29
CA MET A 77 -2.38 -13.39 -11.48
C MET A 77 -3.13 -14.34 -12.42
N GLN A 78 -3.82 -15.33 -11.86
CA GLN A 78 -4.53 -16.33 -12.67
C GLN A 78 -5.56 -15.71 -13.63
N ASP A 79 -6.35 -14.75 -13.13
CA ASP A 79 -7.48 -14.18 -13.86
C ASP A 79 -7.28 -12.71 -14.25
N GLN A 80 -6.13 -12.12 -13.91
CA GLN A 80 -5.85 -10.72 -14.14
C GLN A 80 -4.35 -10.46 -14.33
N GLU A 81 -4.02 -9.61 -15.28
CA GLU A 81 -2.68 -9.06 -15.45
C GLU A 81 -2.73 -7.55 -15.37
N ILE A 82 -1.80 -6.94 -14.63
CA ILE A 82 -1.67 -5.49 -14.51
C ILE A 82 -0.28 -5.07 -14.93
N TYR A 83 -0.20 -4.11 -15.83
CA TYR A 83 1.03 -3.54 -16.35
C TYR A 83 1.06 -2.04 -16.07
N ASN A 84 2.18 -1.54 -15.58
CA ASN A 84 2.43 -0.11 -15.44
C ASN A 84 3.81 0.25 -15.98
N ASP A 85 3.85 1.18 -16.93
CA ASP A 85 5.10 1.70 -17.52
C ASP A 85 5.57 3.03 -16.90
N GLY A 86 4.94 3.44 -15.80
CA GLY A 86 5.16 4.71 -15.12
C GLY A 86 4.20 5.82 -15.54
N SER A 87 3.54 5.71 -16.70
CA SER A 87 2.57 6.70 -17.20
C SER A 87 1.17 6.13 -17.42
N THR A 88 1.08 4.89 -17.85
CA THR A 88 -0.18 4.22 -18.20
C THR A 88 -0.27 2.90 -17.45
N VAL A 89 -1.49 2.57 -17.04
CA VAL A 89 -1.83 1.30 -16.41
C VAL A 89 -2.73 0.54 -17.38
N TRP A 90 -2.38 -0.72 -17.66
CA TRP A 90 -3.23 -1.65 -18.38
C TRP A 90 -3.66 -2.76 -17.44
N THR A 91 -4.95 -3.02 -17.39
CA THR A 91 -5.53 -4.16 -16.70
C THR A 91 -6.13 -5.09 -17.73
N PHE A 92 -5.63 -6.32 -17.79
CA PHE A 92 -6.09 -7.35 -18.73
C PHE A 92 -6.78 -8.47 -17.98
N LEU A 93 -7.96 -8.86 -18.45
CA LEU A 93 -8.78 -9.96 -17.90
C LEU A 93 -8.89 -11.07 -18.97
N PRO A 94 -7.94 -12.01 -19.03
CA PRO A 94 -7.86 -13.01 -20.10
C PRO A 94 -8.96 -14.07 -20.07
N ASN A 95 -9.51 -14.36 -18.88
CA ASN A 95 -10.35 -15.53 -18.66
C ASN A 95 -11.86 -15.24 -18.73
N LEU A 96 -12.24 -14.04 -19.19
CA LEU A 96 -13.63 -13.72 -19.51
C LEU A 96 -14.05 -14.40 -20.83
N ASP A 97 -15.35 -14.61 -21.01
CA ASP A 97 -15.91 -15.10 -22.29
C ASP A 97 -15.48 -14.19 -23.47
N GLU A 98 -15.38 -12.88 -23.21
CA GLU A 98 -14.76 -11.89 -24.08
C GLU A 98 -13.61 -11.20 -23.33
N PRO A 99 -12.33 -11.45 -23.68
CA PRO A 99 -11.20 -10.84 -22.99
C PRO A 99 -11.21 -9.32 -23.05
N GLU A 100 -10.97 -8.67 -21.91
CA GLU A 100 -11.07 -7.22 -21.76
C GLU A 100 -9.72 -6.59 -21.37
N VAL A 101 -9.45 -5.40 -21.93
CA VAL A 101 -8.35 -4.53 -21.50
C VAL A 101 -8.89 -3.17 -21.10
N THR A 102 -8.64 -2.77 -19.86
CA THR A 102 -8.86 -1.40 -19.37
C THR A 102 -7.54 -0.62 -19.42
N ILE A 103 -7.60 0.65 -19.82
CA ILE A 103 -6.43 1.54 -19.94
C ILE A 103 -6.69 2.81 -19.14
N ASP A 104 -5.82 3.09 -18.18
CA ASP A 104 -5.90 4.27 -17.31
C ASP A 104 -4.58 5.02 -17.26
N ASN A 105 -4.63 6.30 -16.88
CA ASN A 105 -3.42 7.05 -16.55
C ASN A 105 -2.91 6.63 -15.17
N ASN A 106 -1.60 6.49 -15.04
CA ASN A 106 -0.97 6.26 -13.75
C ASN A 106 -1.24 7.44 -12.82
N ASN A 107 -1.85 7.18 -11.66
CA ASN A 107 -2.13 8.18 -10.65
C ASN A 107 -1.48 7.78 -9.30
N PRO A 108 -0.19 8.11 -9.08
CA PRO A 108 0.51 7.78 -7.84
C PRO A 108 -0.11 8.40 -6.58
N GLU A 109 -0.90 9.46 -6.74
CA GLU A 109 -1.59 10.15 -5.63
C GLU A 109 -3.03 9.65 -5.42
N GLY A 110 -3.51 8.74 -6.28
CA GLY A 110 -4.89 8.24 -6.27
C GLY A 110 -5.26 7.39 -5.04
N GLY A 111 -4.27 7.03 -4.21
CA GLY A 111 -4.46 6.20 -3.03
C GLY A 111 -4.43 4.69 -3.32
N ASP A 112 -4.24 4.29 -4.57
CA ASP A 112 -4.13 2.89 -4.94
C ASP A 112 -2.84 2.26 -4.37
N ILE A 113 -2.99 1.05 -3.82
CA ILE A 113 -1.85 0.27 -3.35
C ILE A 113 -1.26 -0.46 -4.55
N THR A 114 -0.02 -0.14 -4.91
CA THR A 114 0.69 -0.77 -6.03
C THR A 114 1.92 -1.52 -5.53
N PRO A 115 2.46 -2.48 -6.30
CA PRO A 115 3.71 -3.14 -5.96
C PRO A 115 4.89 -2.18 -5.76
N SER A 116 4.90 -1.05 -6.47
CA SER A 116 5.92 -0.01 -6.36
C SER A 116 5.69 0.97 -5.19
N SER A 117 4.49 1.01 -4.57
CA SER A 117 4.17 1.94 -3.48
C SER A 117 3.95 1.26 -2.12
N ILE A 118 3.73 -0.06 -2.08
CA ILE A 118 3.27 -0.80 -0.89
C ILE A 118 4.14 -0.59 0.36
N PHE A 119 5.45 -0.38 0.20
CA PHE A 119 6.38 -0.14 1.30
C PHE A 119 6.30 1.27 1.90
N ASN A 120 5.37 2.12 1.47
CA ASN A 120 5.08 3.43 2.07
C ASN A 120 3.69 3.51 2.70
N ILE A 121 2.82 2.50 2.57
CA ILE A 121 1.41 2.61 2.99
C ILE A 121 1.27 2.97 4.46
N TYR A 122 2.17 2.50 5.33
CA TYR A 122 2.11 2.78 6.77
C TYR A 122 2.26 4.28 7.12
N LYS A 123 2.73 5.11 6.19
CA LYS A 123 2.95 6.55 6.42
C LYS A 123 1.65 7.36 6.41
N ALA A 124 0.59 6.85 5.78
CA ALA A 124 -0.69 7.54 5.67
C ALA A 124 -1.85 6.56 5.79
N GLY A 125 -2.86 6.89 6.59
CA GLY A 125 -4.09 6.09 6.70
C GLY A 125 -4.02 4.86 7.62
N PHE A 126 -2.85 4.54 8.20
CA PHE A 126 -2.67 3.40 9.11
C PHE A 126 -2.19 3.83 10.49
N LYS A 127 -2.74 3.17 11.52
CA LYS A 127 -2.23 3.24 12.89
C LYS A 127 -1.24 2.10 13.10
N TYR A 128 -0.15 2.39 13.80
CA TYR A 128 0.79 1.39 14.29
C TYR A 128 1.05 1.69 15.77
N LEU A 129 0.87 0.66 16.60
CA LEU A 129 0.87 0.71 18.05
C LEU A 129 2.02 -0.13 18.60
#